data_AF-A0A1W1YZ04-F1
#
_entry.id   AF-A0A1W1YZ04-F1
#
_cell.length_a   1.000
_cell.length_b   1.000
_cell.length_c   1.000
_cell.angle_alpha   90.00
_cell.angle_beta   90.00
_cell.angle_gamma   90.00
#
_symmetry.space_group_name_H-M   'P 1'
#
loop_
_entity.id
_entity.type
_entity.pdbx_description
1 polymer ?
#
loop_
_entity_poly.entity_id
_entity_poly.type
_entity_poly.pdbx_seq_one_letter_code
_entity_poly.pdbx_strand_id
1 'polypeptide(L)'
;MNQLTGDKRYLVLTGNYGSGKTELSLNLALSFAKQYKTTLVDLDIVNPYFRSGEKAEEMRAAGIRMLMPTYAMTTVDIPALPAEIQSVFEVPSDRVVFDVGGDDTGAAALGRYYPSFMARRDDTLVMFVVNCMRPLTRETDEIIDLAQRIQNRGRLKIDVLINNTNLADQTEPGMVEAGEKTVLSCAEKLGISRVFTTGKKDVLEQCRLETPTMIMKRYMAPEWMEDL
;
A
#
# COMPACT_ATOMS: atom_id res chain seq x y z
N MET A 1 -7.62 -7.77 -10.15
CA MET A 1 -6.56 -6.74 -10.24
C MET A 1 -7.00 -5.54 -11.07
N ASN A 2 -7.35 -5.71 -12.35
CA ASN A 2 -7.77 -4.59 -13.22
C ASN A 2 -8.93 -3.74 -12.69
N GLN A 3 -9.89 -4.31 -11.94
CA GLN A 3 -10.95 -3.50 -11.32
C GLN A 3 -10.43 -2.52 -10.25
N LEU A 4 -9.42 -2.92 -9.46
CA LEU A 4 -8.81 -2.05 -8.45
C LEU A 4 -7.96 -0.96 -9.08
N THR A 5 -7.14 -1.32 -10.07
CA THR A 5 -6.06 -0.45 -10.54
C THR A 5 -6.43 0.31 -11.81
N GLY A 6 -7.38 -0.20 -12.60
CA GLY A 6 -7.59 0.23 -13.98
C GLY A 6 -6.29 0.16 -14.78
N ASP A 7 -6.14 1.09 -15.72
CA ASP A 7 -4.93 1.25 -16.52
C ASP A 7 -3.90 2.22 -15.90
N LYS A 8 -4.03 2.55 -14.61
CA LYS A 8 -3.14 3.51 -13.93
C LYS A 8 -1.71 2.96 -13.81
N ARG A 9 -0.73 3.73 -14.25
CA ARG A 9 0.69 3.38 -14.19
C ARG A 9 1.25 3.48 -12.78
N TYR A 10 0.91 4.54 -12.05
CA TYR A 10 1.48 4.82 -10.74
C TYR A 10 0.47 4.49 -9.65
N LEU A 11 0.80 3.52 -8.81
CA LEU A 11 -0.03 3.11 -7.69
C LEU A 11 0.66 3.50 -6.40
N VAL A 12 -0.01 4.30 -5.58
CA VAL A 12 0.53 4.77 -4.30
C VAL A 12 -0.27 4.13 -3.18
N LEU A 13 0.38 3.28 -2.39
CA LEU A 13 -0.22 2.66 -1.21
C LEU A 13 0.19 3.44 0.03
N THR A 14 -0.81 3.96 0.75
CA THR A 14 -0.63 4.66 2.03
C THR A 14 -1.68 4.17 3.02
N GLY A 15 -1.57 4.50 4.31
CA GLY A 15 -2.29 3.76 5.36
C GLY A 15 -1.50 3.63 6.65
N ASN A 16 -2.17 3.44 7.78
CA ASN A 16 -1.51 3.32 9.08
C ASN A 16 -0.44 2.21 9.14
N TYR A 17 0.46 2.28 10.12
CA TYR A 17 1.36 1.19 10.44
C TYR A 17 0.60 -0.14 10.65
N GLY A 18 1.12 -1.22 10.09
CA GLY A 18 0.52 -2.55 10.23
C GLY A 18 -0.82 -2.74 9.50
N SER A 19 -1.21 -1.82 8.61
CA SER A 19 -2.42 -1.97 7.79
C SER A 19 -2.26 -2.94 6.61
N GLY A 20 -1.04 -3.41 6.32
CA GLY A 20 -0.75 -4.38 5.27
C GLY A 20 -0.40 -3.77 3.90
N LYS A 21 0.00 -2.50 3.85
CA LYS A 21 0.46 -1.81 2.62
C LYS A 21 1.54 -2.58 1.88
N THR A 22 2.62 -2.96 2.57
CA THR A 22 3.75 -3.68 1.97
C THR A 22 3.33 -5.01 1.35
N GLU A 23 2.49 -5.77 2.05
CA GLU A 23 1.94 -7.03 1.56
C GLU A 23 1.10 -6.81 0.28
N LEU A 24 0.27 -5.78 0.27
CA LEU A 24 -0.53 -5.44 -0.90
C LEU A 24 0.33 -4.92 -2.06
N SER A 25 1.35 -4.12 -1.78
CA SER A 25 2.34 -3.63 -2.75
C SER A 25 3.07 -4.80 -3.44
N LEU A 26 3.45 -5.82 -2.67
CA LEU A 26 4.04 -7.06 -3.17
C LEU A 26 3.09 -7.83 -4.08
N ASN A 27 1.85 -8.04 -3.63
CA ASN A 27 0.82 -8.73 -4.43
C ASN A 27 0.59 -8.01 -5.77
N LEU A 28 0.53 -6.67 -5.75
CA LEU A 28 0.36 -5.85 -6.95
C LEU A 28 1.58 -5.97 -7.88
N ALA A 29 2.79 -5.77 -7.35
CA ALA A 29 4.02 -5.80 -8.14
C ALA A 29 4.23 -7.18 -8.80
N LEU A 30 4.07 -8.27 -8.06
CA LEU A 30 4.17 -9.64 -8.58
C LEU A 30 3.09 -9.94 -9.62
N SER A 31 1.87 -9.40 -9.45
CA SER A 31 0.81 -9.55 -10.45
C SER A 31 1.15 -8.80 -11.74
N PHE A 32 1.70 -7.59 -11.64
CA PHE A 32 2.06 -6.77 -12.80
C PHE A 32 3.28 -7.31 -13.54
N ALA A 33 4.29 -7.82 -12.84
CA ALA A 33 5.53 -8.34 -13.43
C ALA A 33 5.29 -9.50 -14.42
N LYS A 34 4.15 -10.20 -14.30
CA LYS A 34 3.74 -11.23 -15.27
C LYS A 34 3.46 -10.71 -16.68
N GLN A 35 3.17 -9.41 -16.83
CA GLN A 35 2.71 -8.81 -18.08
C GLN A 35 3.39 -7.48 -18.42
N TYR A 36 4.00 -6.81 -17.43
CA TYR A 36 4.46 -5.44 -17.53
C TYR A 36 5.84 -5.26 -16.91
N LYS A 37 6.65 -4.36 -17.47
CA LYS A 37 7.87 -3.90 -16.79
C LYS A 37 7.46 -3.15 -15.52
N THR A 38 7.77 -3.74 -14.38
CA THR A 38 7.25 -3.30 -13.09
C THR A 38 8.37 -2.79 -12.20
N THR A 39 8.15 -1.64 -11.59
CA THR A 39 9.03 -1.09 -10.56
C THR A 39 8.28 -1.05 -9.22
N LEU A 40 8.90 -1.54 -8.15
CA LEU A 40 8.43 -1.38 -6.78
C LEU A 40 9.35 -0.41 -6.05
N VAL A 41 8.76 0.67 -5.53
CA VAL A 41 9.44 1.71 -4.76
C VAL A 41 9.03 1.55 -3.31
N ASP A 42 9.97 1.15 -2.47
CA ASP A 42 9.78 1.15 -1.02
C ASP A 42 10.19 2.52 -0.47
N LEU A 43 9.23 3.25 0.14
CA LEU A 43 9.48 4.50 0.85
C LEU A 43 9.32 4.32 2.37
N ASP A 44 9.05 3.11 2.86
CA ASP A 44 8.92 2.86 4.29
C ASP A 44 10.31 2.84 4.96
N ILE A 45 10.65 4.01 5.51
CA ILE A 45 11.90 4.27 6.22
C ILE A 45 11.94 3.57 7.58
N VAL A 46 10.76 3.31 8.18
CA VAL A 46 10.61 2.79 9.54
C VAL A 46 10.71 1.28 9.54
N ASN A 47 10.00 0.62 8.62
CA ASN A 47 9.95 -0.83 8.50
C ASN A 47 10.48 -1.30 7.13
N PRO A 48 11.80 -1.36 7.00
CA PRO A 48 12.46 -1.68 5.75
C PRO A 48 12.41 -3.18 5.46
N TYR A 49 11.25 -3.72 5.13
CA TYR A 49 11.06 -5.16 4.96
C TYR A 49 12.04 -5.78 3.95
N PHE A 50 12.41 -5.02 2.91
CA PHE A 50 13.33 -5.46 1.87
C PHE A 50 14.82 -5.27 2.21
N ARG A 51 15.18 -4.89 3.45
CA ARG A 51 16.59 -4.70 3.86
C ARG A 51 17.37 -6.02 3.85
N SER A 52 16.73 -7.18 4.00
CA SER A 52 17.41 -8.44 3.71
C SER A 52 17.53 -8.61 2.19
N GLY A 53 18.76 -8.79 1.71
CA GLY A 53 19.02 -8.95 0.28
C GLY A 53 18.15 -10.04 -0.34
N GLU A 54 17.87 -11.12 0.38
CA GLU A 54 17.06 -12.25 -0.08
C GLU A 54 15.68 -11.86 -0.61
N LYS A 55 14.91 -11.01 0.11
CA LYS A 55 13.58 -10.60 -0.37
C LYS A 55 13.64 -9.61 -1.53
N ALA A 56 14.64 -8.73 -1.55
CA ALA A 56 14.88 -7.88 -2.71
C ALA A 56 15.33 -8.70 -3.94
N GLU A 57 16.13 -9.74 -3.74
CA GLU A 57 16.56 -10.68 -4.79
C GLU A 57 15.41 -11.53 -5.30
N GLU A 58 14.50 -12.01 -4.43
CA GLU A 58 13.28 -12.69 -4.87
C GLU A 58 12.44 -11.81 -5.81
N MET A 59 12.27 -10.52 -5.47
CA MET A 59 11.55 -9.58 -6.34
C MET A 59 12.30 -9.32 -7.65
N ARG A 60 13.63 -9.15 -7.60
CA ARG A 60 14.46 -8.99 -8.81
C ARG A 60 14.42 -10.22 -9.71
N ALA A 61 14.45 -11.41 -9.13
CA ALA A 61 14.31 -12.68 -9.84
C ALA A 61 12.94 -12.83 -10.51
N ALA A 62 11.89 -12.22 -9.93
CA ALA A 62 10.58 -12.09 -10.55
C ALA A 62 10.50 -10.99 -11.64
N GLY A 63 11.63 -10.35 -11.98
CA GLY A 63 11.71 -9.31 -13.00
C GLY A 63 11.28 -7.91 -12.53
N ILE A 64 11.13 -7.70 -11.21
CA ILE A 64 10.72 -6.42 -10.63
C ILE A 64 11.96 -5.56 -10.37
N ARG A 65 11.96 -4.32 -10.88
CA ARG A 65 12.96 -3.32 -10.49
C ARG A 65 12.63 -2.82 -9.10
N MET A 66 13.55 -3.01 -8.16
CA MET A 66 13.40 -2.56 -6.77
C MET A 66 14.13 -1.23 -6.55
N LEU A 67 13.45 -0.22 -6.02
CA LEU A 67 14.03 1.04 -5.59
C LEU A 67 13.74 1.27 -4.11
N MET A 68 14.80 1.50 -3.33
CA MET A 68 14.72 1.63 -1.88
C MET A 68 15.65 2.75 -1.41
N PRO A 69 15.42 3.38 -0.24
CA PRO A 69 16.30 4.43 0.25
C PRO A 69 17.66 3.84 0.63
N THR A 70 18.75 4.38 0.06
CA THR A 70 20.10 4.06 0.51
C THR A 70 20.43 4.89 1.74
N TYR A 71 20.53 4.26 2.90
CA TYR A 71 21.05 4.93 4.09
C TYR A 71 22.57 4.98 3.98
N ALA A 72 23.13 6.18 3.80
CA ALA A 72 24.50 6.40 4.22
C ALA A 72 24.53 6.14 5.73
N MET A 73 25.46 5.31 6.22
CA MET A 73 25.69 5.04 7.64
C MET A 73 26.21 6.29 8.37
N THR A 74 25.44 7.37 8.35
CA THR A 74 25.75 8.65 8.95
C THR A 74 24.53 9.08 9.74
N THR A 75 24.76 9.50 10.98
CA THR A 75 23.84 9.94 12.04
C THR A 75 22.97 11.16 11.68
N VAL A 76 22.51 11.28 10.43
CA VAL A 76 21.70 12.40 9.95
C VAL A 76 20.24 11.93 9.82
N ASP A 77 19.38 12.51 10.67
CA ASP A 77 17.99 12.12 10.97
C ASP A 77 16.98 12.17 9.81
N ILE A 78 17.40 12.40 8.56
CA ILE A 78 16.51 12.43 7.40
C ILE A 78 17.14 11.62 6.27
N PRO A 79 16.56 10.47 5.89
CA PRO A 79 17.06 9.69 4.76
C PRO A 79 17.03 10.57 3.53
N ALA A 80 18.18 10.74 2.88
CA ALA A 80 18.20 11.28 1.54
C ALA A 80 17.46 10.28 0.64
N LEU A 81 16.19 10.54 0.33
CA LEU A 81 15.47 9.76 -0.67
C LEU A 81 16.28 9.82 -1.97
N PRO A 82 16.78 8.68 -2.48
CA PRO A 82 17.74 8.67 -3.57
C PRO A 82 17.21 9.38 -4.81
N ALA A 83 18.09 10.07 -5.55
CA ALA A 83 17.77 10.62 -6.87
C ALA A 83 17.20 9.55 -7.82
N GLU A 84 17.54 8.28 -7.59
CA GLU A 84 17.03 7.16 -8.36
C GLU A 84 15.51 6.99 -8.26
N ILE A 85 14.87 7.35 -7.15
CA ILE A 85 13.41 7.28 -7.03
C ILE A 85 12.75 8.30 -7.96
N GLN A 86 13.35 9.48 -8.16
CA GLN A 86 12.85 10.45 -9.15
C GLN A 86 12.89 9.87 -10.57
N SER A 87 13.85 8.98 -10.87
CA SER A 87 13.99 8.37 -12.19
C SER A 87 12.77 7.56 -12.63
N VAL A 88 11.90 7.08 -11.71
CA VAL A 88 10.68 6.33 -12.10
C VAL A 88 9.67 7.18 -12.86
N PHE A 89 9.79 8.50 -12.76
CA PHE A 89 8.95 9.43 -13.49
C PHE A 89 9.54 9.73 -14.88
N GLU A 90 10.82 9.47 -15.10
CA GLU A 90 11.56 9.81 -16.32
C GLU A 90 11.86 8.58 -17.19
N VAL A 91 12.13 7.44 -16.56
CA VAL A 91 12.43 6.16 -17.20
C VAL A 91 11.13 5.39 -17.46
N PRO A 92 10.94 4.81 -18.66
CA PRO A 92 9.74 4.03 -18.97
C PRO A 92 9.67 2.75 -18.11
N SER A 93 8.79 2.76 -17.10
CA SER A 93 8.19 1.56 -16.50
C SER A 93 6.72 1.53 -16.84
N ASP A 94 6.18 0.35 -17.15
CA ASP A 94 4.78 0.20 -17.52
C ASP A 94 3.86 0.27 -16.30
N ARG A 95 4.36 -0.21 -15.14
CA ARG A 95 3.69 -0.16 -13.84
C ARG A 95 4.70 0.21 -12.74
N VAL A 96 4.30 1.11 -11.85
CA VAL A 96 5.11 1.54 -10.71
C VAL A 96 4.24 1.49 -9.45
N VAL A 97 4.68 0.76 -8.44
CA VAL A 97 4.01 0.64 -7.14
C VAL A 97 4.87 1.34 -6.10
N PHE A 98 4.29 2.28 -5.36
CA PHE A 98 4.92 2.95 -4.22
C PHE A 98 4.32 2.41 -2.94
N ASP A 99 5.16 1.78 -2.10
CA ASP A 99 4.83 1.47 -0.73
C ASP A 99 5.24 2.64 0.16
N VAL A 100 4.28 3.38 0.68
CA VAL A 100 4.52 4.59 1.47
C VAL A 100 4.32 4.28 2.94
N GLY A 101 5.33 4.58 3.76
CA GLY A 101 5.25 4.49 5.21
C GLY A 101 3.98 5.12 5.79
N GLY A 102 3.48 4.52 6.86
CA GLY A 102 2.14 4.81 7.39
C GLY A 102 2.02 5.95 8.39
N ASP A 103 3.11 6.67 8.63
CA ASP A 103 3.23 7.74 9.61
C ASP A 103 3.37 9.12 8.95
N ASP A 104 3.51 10.14 9.79
CA ASP A 104 3.76 11.52 9.40
C ASP A 104 5.01 11.68 8.50
N THR A 105 5.97 10.76 8.61
CA THR A 105 7.22 10.71 7.84
C THR A 105 6.99 10.19 6.42
N GLY A 106 6.26 9.07 6.27
CA GLY A 106 5.92 8.50 4.98
C GLY A 106 5.04 9.44 4.14
N ALA A 107 4.07 10.12 4.78
CA ALA A 107 3.27 11.13 4.10
C ALA A 107 4.11 12.34 3.64
N ALA A 108 5.14 12.74 4.39
CA ALA A 108 6.06 13.80 3.97
C ALA A 108 6.94 13.38 2.77
N ALA A 109 7.34 12.10 2.68
CA ALA A 109 8.06 11.57 1.54
C ALA A 109 7.25 11.71 0.22
N LEU A 110 5.92 11.52 0.27
CA LEU A 110 5.05 11.80 -0.88
C LEU A 110 5.05 13.28 -1.28
N GLY A 111 5.02 14.19 -0.29
CA GLY A 111 5.01 15.63 -0.52
C GLY A 111 6.21 16.12 -1.35
N ARG A 112 7.37 15.46 -1.22
CA ARG A 112 8.57 15.74 -2.05
C ARG A 112 8.33 15.47 -3.53
N TYR A 113 7.58 14.42 -3.86
CA TYR A 113 7.29 14.01 -5.25
C TYR A 113 5.98 14.59 -5.78
N TYR A 114 5.32 15.47 -5.02
CA TYR A 114 4.06 16.10 -5.41
C TYR A 114 4.08 16.67 -6.84
N PRO A 115 5.10 17.43 -7.31
CA PRO A 115 5.12 17.92 -8.69
C PRO A 115 5.10 16.79 -9.72
N SER A 116 5.84 15.71 -9.48
CA SER A 116 5.94 14.55 -10.37
C SER A 116 4.61 13.80 -10.48
N PHE A 117 3.95 13.58 -9.34
CA PHE A 117 2.63 12.95 -9.27
C PHE A 117 1.54 13.84 -9.87
N MET A 118 1.60 15.16 -9.64
CA MET A 118 0.62 16.08 -10.22
C MET A 118 0.70 16.16 -11.73
N ALA A 119 1.91 16.18 -12.30
CA ALA A 119 2.10 16.11 -13.75
C ALA A 119 1.56 14.80 -14.37
N ARG A 120 1.30 13.78 -13.54
CA ARG A 120 0.83 12.44 -13.94
C ARG A 120 -0.46 12.07 -13.20
N ARG A 121 -1.25 13.06 -12.77
CA ARG A 121 -2.38 12.81 -11.86
C ARG A 121 -3.40 11.85 -12.45
N ASP A 122 -3.67 11.99 -13.75
CA ASP A 122 -4.58 11.12 -14.50
C ASP A 122 -4.07 9.68 -14.64
N ASP A 123 -2.78 9.44 -14.43
CA ASP A 123 -2.14 8.14 -14.48
C ASP A 123 -1.72 7.62 -13.09
N THR A 124 -2.10 8.34 -12.04
CA THR A 124 -1.79 8.03 -10.65
C THR A 124 -3.05 7.58 -9.91
N LEU A 125 -2.92 6.55 -9.09
CA LEU A 125 -3.96 6.05 -8.20
C LEU A 125 -3.46 6.00 -6.76
N VAL A 126 -4.10 6.76 -5.88
CA VAL A 126 -3.74 6.77 -4.45
C VAL A 126 -4.72 5.91 -3.66
N MET A 127 -4.22 4.86 -3.03
CA MET A 127 -4.99 3.87 -2.29
C MET A 127 -4.67 3.98 -0.81
N PHE A 128 -5.70 4.16 0.02
CA PHE A 128 -5.57 4.20 1.48
C PHE A 128 -5.98 2.84 2.07
N VAL A 129 -5.00 2.12 2.59
CA VAL A 129 -5.15 0.77 3.16
C VAL A 129 -5.47 0.88 4.64
N VAL A 130 -6.64 0.37 5.01
CA VAL A 130 -7.20 0.43 6.36
C VAL A 130 -7.25 -0.97 6.95
N ASN A 131 -6.82 -1.13 8.20
CA ASN A 131 -7.07 -2.34 8.98
C ASN A 131 -7.75 -1.94 10.29
N CYS A 132 -9.03 -2.29 10.47
CA CYS A 132 -9.79 -1.91 11.66
C CYS A 132 -9.30 -2.60 12.95
N MET A 133 -8.39 -3.58 12.84
CA MET A 133 -7.73 -4.24 13.97
C MET A 133 -6.44 -3.53 14.42
N ARG A 134 -6.22 -2.27 14.00
CA ARG A 134 -5.04 -1.46 14.38
C ARG A 134 -5.48 -0.18 15.11
N PRO A 135 -4.69 0.33 16.08
CA PRO A 135 -4.96 1.62 16.71
C PRO A 135 -5.08 2.74 15.67
N LEU A 136 -5.85 3.79 15.95
CA LEU A 136 -6.05 4.95 15.05
C LEU A 136 -6.82 4.65 13.75
N THR A 137 -7.29 3.41 13.57
CA THR A 137 -8.10 3.03 12.41
C THR A 137 -9.23 2.09 12.79
N ARG A 138 -9.65 2.06 14.07
CA ARG A 138 -10.70 1.15 14.56
C ARG A 138 -12.08 1.67 14.19
N GLU A 139 -12.26 2.98 14.37
CA GLU A 139 -13.53 3.66 14.16
C GLU A 139 -13.51 4.58 12.94
N THR A 140 -14.70 4.90 12.43
CA THR A 140 -14.89 5.71 11.22
C THR A 140 -14.13 7.04 11.29
N ASP A 141 -14.25 7.76 12.42
CA ASP A 141 -13.71 9.11 12.55
C ASP A 141 -12.17 9.08 12.68
N GLU A 142 -11.60 8.06 13.33
CA GLU A 142 -10.14 7.88 13.40
C GLU A 142 -9.53 7.68 12.00
N ILE A 143 -10.19 6.87 11.16
CA ILE A 143 -9.77 6.61 9.78
C ILE A 143 -9.83 7.91 8.96
N ILE A 144 -10.90 8.70 9.10
CA ILE A 144 -11.08 9.98 8.41
C ILE A 144 -9.98 10.96 8.81
N ASP A 145 -9.72 11.11 10.11
CA ASP A 145 -8.69 12.00 10.62
C ASP A 145 -7.31 11.61 10.10
N LEU A 146 -6.99 10.31 10.07
CA LEU A 146 -5.73 9.84 9.52
C LEU A 146 -5.64 10.07 8.00
N ALA A 147 -6.71 9.76 7.25
CA ALA A 147 -6.77 9.98 5.82
C ALA A 147 -6.54 11.46 5.48
N GLN A 148 -7.21 12.38 6.18
CA GLN A 148 -7.05 13.82 5.98
C GLN A 148 -5.63 14.30 6.28
N ARG A 149 -5.02 13.84 7.39
CA ARG A 149 -3.62 14.17 7.72
C ARG A 149 -2.66 13.73 6.61
N ILE A 150 -2.83 12.51 6.10
CA ILE A 150 -2.00 11.98 5.01
C ILE A 150 -2.20 12.78 3.72
N GLN A 151 -3.44 13.10 3.34
CA GLN A 151 -3.71 13.93 2.16
C GLN A 151 -3.09 15.33 2.30
N ASN A 152 -3.16 15.94 3.49
CA ASN A 152 -2.61 17.27 3.73
C ASN A 152 -1.08 17.27 3.64
N ARG A 153 -0.41 16.30 4.27
CA ARG A 153 1.05 16.19 4.25
C ARG A 153 1.59 15.75 2.88
N GLY A 154 0.99 14.73 2.29
CA GLY A 154 1.37 14.20 0.98
C GLY A 154 0.92 15.07 -0.19
N ARG A 155 -0.03 15.98 0.05
CA ARG A 155 -0.66 16.87 -0.95
C ARG A 155 -1.33 16.10 -2.09
N LEU A 156 -1.69 14.85 -1.87
CA LEU A 156 -2.33 13.97 -2.84
C LEU A 156 -3.69 13.55 -2.31
N LYS A 157 -4.71 13.58 -3.18
CA LYS A 157 -6.04 13.09 -2.85
C LYS A 157 -6.07 11.57 -2.90
N ILE A 158 -6.74 10.94 -1.95
CA ILE A 158 -7.01 9.51 -1.91
C ILE A 158 -8.11 9.21 -2.92
N ASP A 159 -7.89 8.21 -3.77
CA ASP A 159 -8.81 7.76 -4.82
C ASP A 159 -9.63 6.54 -4.41
N VAL A 160 -9.07 5.70 -3.53
CA VAL A 160 -9.62 4.39 -3.19
C VAL A 160 -9.38 4.12 -1.71
N LEU A 161 -10.39 3.58 -1.03
CA LEU A 161 -10.22 2.95 0.28
C LEU A 161 -10.11 1.43 0.13
N ILE A 162 -9.20 0.82 0.87
CA ILE A 162 -9.02 -0.63 0.90
C ILE A 162 -9.26 -1.12 2.32
N ASN A 163 -10.35 -1.88 2.52
CA ASN A 163 -10.58 -2.64 3.73
C ASN A 163 -9.66 -3.87 3.74
N ASN A 164 -8.60 -3.81 4.53
CA ASN A 164 -7.69 -4.92 4.81
C ASN A 164 -7.78 -5.32 6.29
N THR A 165 -8.99 -5.34 6.85
CA THR A 165 -9.22 -5.70 8.26
C THR A 165 -8.82 -7.14 8.50
N ASN A 166 -7.78 -7.35 9.33
CA ASN A 166 -7.24 -8.68 9.59
C ASN A 166 -6.42 -8.75 10.89
N LEU A 167 -6.36 -9.96 11.45
CA LEU A 167 -5.44 -10.39 12.51
C LEU A 167 -4.56 -11.55 12.00
N ALA A 168 -4.02 -11.41 10.78
CA ALA A 168 -3.21 -12.45 10.16
C ALA A 168 -3.94 -13.80 10.13
N ASP A 169 -3.41 -14.82 10.79
CA ASP A 169 -3.98 -16.18 10.79
C ASP A 169 -5.20 -16.31 11.71
N GLN A 170 -5.43 -15.33 12.59
CA GLN A 170 -6.61 -15.25 13.47
C GLN A 170 -7.75 -14.42 12.87
N THR A 171 -7.70 -14.18 11.55
CA THR A 171 -8.73 -13.37 10.88
C THR A 171 -10.00 -14.20 10.71
N GLU A 172 -11.10 -13.74 11.32
CA GLU A 172 -12.41 -14.34 11.15
C GLU A 172 -13.26 -13.54 10.13
N PRO A 173 -14.19 -14.19 9.39
CA PRO A 173 -15.03 -13.51 8.40
C PRO A 173 -15.81 -12.31 8.95
N GLY A 174 -16.35 -12.44 10.16
CA GLY A 174 -17.11 -11.36 10.82
C GLY A 174 -16.27 -10.11 11.12
N MET A 175 -14.95 -10.24 11.30
CA MET A 175 -14.05 -9.09 11.46
C MET A 175 -13.94 -8.32 10.15
N VAL A 176 -13.80 -9.02 9.02
CA VAL A 176 -13.69 -8.41 7.69
C VAL A 176 -14.97 -7.68 7.31
N GLU A 177 -16.13 -8.29 7.58
CA GLU A 177 -17.45 -7.71 7.34
C GLU A 177 -17.73 -6.48 8.22
N ALA A 178 -17.35 -6.52 9.51
CA ALA A 178 -17.43 -5.35 10.38
C ALA A 178 -16.51 -4.22 9.89
N GLY A 179 -15.29 -4.56 9.47
CA GLY A 179 -14.36 -3.63 8.86
C GLY A 179 -14.90 -3.00 7.57
N GLU A 180 -15.58 -3.77 6.72
CA GLU A 180 -16.19 -3.25 5.49
C GLU A 180 -17.22 -2.17 5.80
N LYS A 181 -18.10 -2.40 6.77
CA LYS A 181 -19.10 -1.40 7.20
C LYS A 181 -18.44 -0.10 7.66
N THR A 182 -17.39 -0.21 8.47
CA THR A 182 -16.64 0.97 8.94
C THR A 182 -15.99 1.71 7.77
N VAL A 183 -15.33 1.00 6.85
CA VAL A 183 -14.65 1.62 5.70
C VAL A 183 -15.63 2.23 4.70
N LEU A 184 -16.79 1.63 4.48
CA LEU A 184 -17.86 2.21 3.65
C LEU A 184 -18.40 3.52 4.24
N SER A 185 -18.61 3.57 5.56
CA SER A 185 -18.98 4.80 6.27
C SER A 185 -17.92 5.90 6.12
N CYS A 186 -16.63 5.54 6.19
CA CYS A 186 -15.54 6.48 5.89
C CYS A 186 -15.60 6.97 4.43
N ALA A 187 -15.83 6.06 3.49
CA ALA A 187 -15.87 6.36 2.07
C ALA A 187 -16.97 7.38 1.74
N GLU A 188 -18.16 7.19 2.31
CA GLU A 188 -19.30 8.10 2.17
C GLU A 188 -18.93 9.51 2.69
N LYS A 189 -18.43 9.60 3.93
CA LYS A 189 -18.06 10.88 4.56
C LYS A 189 -16.91 11.60 3.82
N LEU A 190 -15.98 10.85 3.22
CA LEU A 190 -14.86 11.39 2.45
C LEU A 190 -15.22 11.68 0.97
N GLY A 191 -16.40 11.26 0.51
CA GLY A 191 -16.80 11.37 -0.90
C GLY A 191 -15.98 10.47 -1.83
N ILE A 192 -15.46 9.35 -1.34
CA ILE A 192 -14.69 8.36 -2.11
C ILE A 192 -15.64 7.25 -2.56
N SER A 193 -15.82 7.09 -3.86
CA SER A 193 -16.76 6.10 -4.42
C SER A 193 -16.18 4.71 -4.64
N ARG A 194 -14.87 4.54 -4.47
CA ARG A 194 -14.15 3.29 -4.76
C ARG A 194 -13.66 2.66 -3.48
N VAL A 195 -14.26 1.53 -3.13
CA VAL A 195 -13.88 0.72 -1.97
C VAL A 195 -13.67 -0.72 -2.40
N PHE A 196 -12.61 -1.34 -1.90
CA PHE A 196 -12.30 -2.74 -2.12
C PHE A 196 -12.01 -3.43 -0.80
N THR A 197 -12.27 -4.73 -0.72
CA THR A 197 -11.88 -5.55 0.42
C THR A 197 -10.76 -6.52 0.04
N THR A 198 -9.71 -6.58 0.84
CA THR A 198 -8.61 -7.53 0.70
C THR A 198 -8.58 -8.52 1.86
N GLY A 199 -8.13 -9.73 1.60
CA GLY A 199 -8.01 -10.77 2.63
C GLY A 199 -7.50 -12.09 2.07
N LYS A 200 -7.29 -13.06 2.96
CA LYS A 200 -6.98 -14.43 2.53
C LYS A 200 -8.17 -15.04 1.81
N LYS A 201 -7.90 -15.92 0.84
CA LYS A 201 -8.93 -16.52 -0.02
C LYS A 201 -10.01 -17.26 0.78
N ASP A 202 -9.59 -18.13 1.68
CA ASP A 202 -10.44 -18.95 2.55
C ASP A 202 -11.34 -18.11 3.47
N VAL A 203 -10.84 -16.99 3.99
CA VAL A 203 -11.63 -16.05 4.79
C VAL A 203 -12.64 -15.32 3.91
N LEU A 204 -12.20 -14.75 2.79
CA LEU A 204 -13.06 -13.96 1.89
C LEU A 204 -14.21 -14.78 1.31
N GLU A 205 -13.98 -16.07 1.01
CA GLU A 205 -15.02 -16.98 0.51
C GLU A 205 -16.16 -17.23 1.52
N GLN A 206 -15.93 -16.93 2.81
CA GLN A 206 -16.92 -17.07 3.88
C GLN A 206 -17.61 -15.74 4.24
N CYS A 207 -17.10 -14.60 3.76
CA CYS A 207 -17.67 -13.29 4.03
C CYS A 207 -18.85 -12.97 3.08
N ARG A 208 -19.80 -12.16 3.58
CA ARG A 208 -20.85 -11.53 2.79
C ARG A 208 -20.52 -10.05 2.61
N LEU A 209 -19.79 -9.74 1.53
CA LEU A 209 -19.24 -8.41 1.26
C LEU A 209 -20.00 -7.73 0.13
N GLU A 210 -20.16 -6.41 0.24
CA GLU A 210 -20.74 -5.56 -0.80
C GLU A 210 -19.68 -5.05 -1.79
N THR A 211 -18.42 -4.95 -1.33
CA THR A 211 -17.32 -4.41 -2.11
C THR A 211 -16.63 -5.51 -2.95
N PRO A 212 -16.04 -5.15 -4.11
CA PRO A 212 -15.23 -6.10 -4.85
C PRO A 212 -14.03 -6.56 -4.03
N THR A 213 -13.76 -7.86 -4.08
CA THR A 213 -12.72 -8.49 -3.27
C THR A 213 -11.42 -8.73 -4.04
N MET A 214 -10.30 -8.69 -3.32
CA MET A 214 -8.99 -9.10 -3.83
C MET A 214 -8.30 -10.05 -2.86
N ILE A 215 -7.93 -11.23 -3.37
CA ILE A 215 -7.14 -12.19 -2.61
C ILE A 215 -5.75 -11.59 -2.38
N MET A 216 -5.35 -11.57 -1.12
CA MET A 216 -4.02 -11.17 -0.68
C MET A 216 -3.28 -12.42 -0.21
N LYS A 217 -2.13 -12.71 -0.84
CA LYS A 217 -1.17 -13.68 -0.33
C LYS A 217 -0.28 -13.01 0.69
N ARG A 218 0.19 -13.74 1.69
CA ARG A 218 1.20 -13.27 2.64
C ARG A 218 2.58 -13.73 2.16
N TYR A 219 3.48 -12.78 1.94
CA TYR A 219 4.89 -12.98 1.62
C TYR A 219 5.77 -12.55 2.79
N MET A 220 5.25 -11.71 3.69
CA MET A 220 5.99 -11.20 4.85
C MET A 220 5.93 -12.08 6.10
N ALA A 221 5.33 -13.26 6.02
CA ALA A 221 5.37 -14.21 7.14
C ALA A 221 6.85 -14.63 7.38
N PRO A 222 7.35 -14.57 8.62
CA PRO A 222 8.64 -15.20 8.94
C PRO A 222 8.61 -16.68 8.58
N GLU A 223 9.73 -17.23 8.11
CA GLU A 223 9.82 -18.62 7.64
C GLU A 223 9.32 -19.65 8.67
N TRP A 224 9.50 -19.39 9.96
CA TRP A 224 9.01 -20.27 11.04
C TRP A 224 7.48 -20.25 11.26
N MET A 225 6.74 -19.40 10.54
CA MET A 225 5.27 -19.37 10.52
C MET A 225 4.69 -20.06 9.28
N GLU A 226 5.50 -20.54 8.34
CA GLU A 226 5.00 -21.20 7.12
C GLU A 226 4.60 -22.68 7.36
N ASP A 227 4.97 -23.26 8.50
CA ASP A 227 4.77 -24.68 8.87
C ASP A 227 3.63 -24.94 9.90
N LEU A 228 2.68 -24.01 10.09
CA LEU A 228 1.52 -24.18 10.99
C LEU A 228 0.19 -24.26 10.25
#